data_AF-A0AB73KUX1-F1
#
_entry.id   AF-A0AB73KUX1-F1
#
_cell.length_a   1.000
_cell.length_b   1.000
_cell.length_c   1.000
_cell.angle_alpha   90.00
_cell.angle_beta   90.00
_cell.angle_gamma   90.00
#
_symmetry.space_group_name_H-M   'P 1'
#
loop_
_entity.id
_entity.type
_entity.pdbx_description
1 polymer ?
#
loop_
_entity_poly.entity_id
_entity_poly.type
_entity_poly.pdbx_seq_one_letter_code
_entity_poly.pdbx_strand_id
1 'polypeptide(L)'
;MKRPVPTADTVRAAMDTVLSEAAASGTRPTIAAVERRLGLTHATFYRHFQHLVTDYFQPRIADRAATTDVSAPAGGSADNLRRLRQENADLRKTLQLYEEAIRQLALENDALRNNATVTALPRRGRSGSTGVPL
;
A
#
# COMPACT_ATOMS: atom_id res chain seq x y z
N MET A 1 -21.90 28.21 17.97
CA MET A 1 -20.42 28.29 17.93
C MET A 1 -19.88 27.27 16.92
N LYS A 2 -19.31 27.71 15.79
CA LYS A 2 -18.79 26.82 14.75
C LYS A 2 -17.40 26.31 15.20
N ARG A 3 -17.31 25.06 15.68
CA ARG A 3 -16.01 24.41 15.89
C ARG A 3 -15.31 24.30 14.53
N PRO A 4 -14.08 24.80 14.37
CA PRO A 4 -13.35 24.64 13.12
C PRO A 4 -13.20 23.14 12.86
N VAL A 5 -13.53 22.71 11.64
CA VAL A 5 -13.35 21.33 11.21
C VAL A 5 -11.86 21.01 11.36
N PRO A 6 -11.48 20.02 12.18
CA PRO A 6 -10.08 19.67 12.38
C PRO A 6 -9.44 19.30 11.03
N THR A 7 -8.33 19.95 10.69
CA THR A 7 -7.56 19.62 9.47
C THR A 7 -7.02 18.20 9.59
N ALA A 8 -6.87 17.48 8.47
CA ALA A 8 -6.36 16.10 8.45
C ALA A 8 -5.05 15.92 9.25
N ASP A 9 -4.18 16.93 9.29
CA ASP A 9 -2.94 16.91 10.08
C ASP A 9 -3.19 16.86 11.59
N THR A 10 -4.21 17.56 12.09
CA THR A 10 -4.59 17.53 13.51
C THR A 10 -5.17 16.17 13.91
N VAL A 11 -5.88 15.52 13.00
CA VAL A 11 -6.41 14.16 13.20
C VAL A 11 -5.26 13.15 13.22
N ARG A 12 -4.28 13.31 12.32
CA ARG A 12 -3.09 12.46 12.25
C ARG A 12 -2.25 12.57 13.54
N ALA A 13 -2.00 13.79 14.02
CA ALA A 13 -1.28 14.01 15.28
C ALA A 13 -2.01 13.39 16.49
N ALA A 14 -3.35 13.48 16.52
CA ALA A 14 -4.15 12.85 17.57
C ALA A 14 -4.09 11.31 17.50
N MET A 15 -4.12 10.73 16.29
CA MET A 15 -3.91 9.29 16.08
C MET A 15 -2.53 8.84 16.57
N ASP A 16 -1.48 9.58 16.23
CA ASP A 16 -0.11 9.27 16.65
C ASP A 16 0.04 9.32 18.17
N THR A 17 -0.63 10.28 18.81
CA THR A 17 -0.58 10.40 20.27
C THR A 17 -1.34 9.27 20.97
N VAL A 18 -2.49 8.86 20.42
CA VAL A 18 -3.24 7.69 20.93
C VAL A 18 -2.44 6.41 20.72
N LEU A 19 -1.72 6.27 19.61
CA LEU A 19 -0.79 5.16 19.40
C LEU A 19 0.33 5.21 20.44
N SER A 20 0.98 6.34 20.70
CA SER A 20 2.06 6.42 21.71
C SER A 20 1.58 6.15 23.13
N GLU A 21 0.41 6.67 23.52
CA GLU A 21 -0.16 6.44 24.86
C GLU A 21 -0.53 4.97 25.06
N ALA A 22 -1.12 4.35 24.04
CA ALA A 22 -1.37 2.91 24.03
C ALA A 22 -0.07 2.09 24.12
N ALA A 23 1.09 2.64 23.72
CA ALA A 23 2.40 2.02 23.91
C ALA A 23 2.86 2.08 25.35
N ALA A 24 2.74 3.25 25.95
CA ALA A 24 3.10 3.44 27.35
C ALA A 24 2.19 2.64 28.29
N SER A 25 0.90 2.51 27.98
CA SER A 25 -0.09 1.84 28.84
C SER A 25 -0.31 0.36 28.54
N GLY A 26 0.31 -0.19 27.48
CA GLY A 26 0.09 -1.57 27.03
C GLY A 26 -1.35 -1.86 26.60
N THR A 27 -2.17 -0.82 26.35
CA THR A 27 -3.58 -0.97 25.99
C THR A 27 -3.77 -0.96 24.48
N ARG A 28 -4.84 -1.57 23.96
CA ARG A 28 -5.15 -1.50 22.52
C ARG A 28 -5.55 -0.08 22.10
N PRO A 29 -4.90 0.52 21.08
CA PRO A 29 -5.33 1.79 20.53
C PRO A 29 -6.70 1.62 19.86
N THR A 30 -7.66 2.51 20.17
CA THR A 30 -9.02 2.46 19.61
C THR A 30 -9.40 3.79 18.96
N ILE A 31 -10.23 3.72 17.92
CA ILE A 31 -10.77 4.91 17.24
C ILE A 31 -11.58 5.77 18.23
N ALA A 32 -12.29 5.13 19.17
CA ALA A 32 -13.02 5.83 20.23
C ALA A 32 -12.10 6.68 21.15
N ALA A 33 -10.83 6.31 21.32
CA ALA A 33 -9.86 7.14 22.05
C ALA A 33 -9.46 8.38 21.23
N VAL A 34 -9.31 8.23 19.92
CA VAL A 34 -9.03 9.35 18.99
C VAL A 34 -10.22 10.31 18.94
N GLU A 35 -11.44 9.79 18.86
CA GLU A 35 -12.69 10.58 18.86
C GLU A 35 -12.87 11.38 20.14
N ARG A 36 -12.66 10.75 21.30
CA ARG A 36 -12.71 11.42 22.60
C ARG A 36 -11.67 12.54 22.70
N ARG A 37 -10.46 12.32 22.17
CA ARG A 37 -9.38 13.32 22.18
C ARG A 37 -9.68 14.52 21.28
N LEU A 38 -10.27 14.28 20.11
CA LEU A 38 -10.67 15.33 19.18
C LEU A 38 -12.02 15.97 19.56
N GLY A 39 -12.74 15.40 20.53
CA GLY A 39 -14.09 15.82 20.91
C GLY A 39 -15.09 15.70 19.75
N LEU A 40 -14.87 14.76 18.83
CA LEU A 40 -15.69 14.52 17.65
C LEU A 40 -16.68 13.38 17.92
N THR A 41 -17.87 13.49 17.34
CA THR A 41 -18.81 12.35 17.33
C THR A 41 -18.35 11.30 16.32
N HIS A 42 -18.64 10.03 16.62
CA HIS A 42 -18.32 8.90 15.74
C HIS A 42 -18.79 9.12 14.29
N ALA A 43 -20.03 9.60 14.12
CA ALA A 43 -20.59 9.91 12.80
C ALA A 43 -19.83 11.01 12.04
N THR A 44 -19.31 12.02 12.74
CA THR A 44 -18.52 13.10 12.12
C THR A 44 -17.14 12.61 11.73
N PHE A 45 -16.53 11.78 12.58
CA PHE A 45 -15.22 11.21 12.35
C PHE A 45 -15.23 10.25 11.15
N TYR A 46 -16.19 9.33 11.11
CA TYR A 46 -16.30 8.36 10.03
C TYR A 46 -16.61 9.01 8.69
N ARG A 47 -17.48 10.04 8.66
CA ARG A 47 -17.88 10.71 7.41
C ARG A 47 -16.75 11.47 6.72
N HIS A 48 -15.83 12.07 7.50
CA HIS A 48 -14.75 12.90 6.95
C HIS A 48 -13.39 12.21 6.94
N PHE A 49 -13.15 11.26 7.85
CA PHE A 49 -11.81 10.72 8.12
C PHE A 49 -11.75 9.19 8.03
N GLN A 50 -12.76 8.52 7.46
CA GLN A 50 -12.70 7.06 7.19
C GLN A 50 -11.44 6.65 6.42
N HIS A 51 -10.98 7.48 5.47
CA HIS A 51 -9.77 7.22 4.70
C HIS A 51 -8.52 7.18 5.61
N LEU A 52 -8.43 8.06 6.62
CA LEU A 52 -7.33 8.03 7.59
C LEU A 52 -7.38 6.80 8.51
N VAL A 53 -8.57 6.23 8.75
CA VAL A 53 -8.70 4.99 9.51
C VAL A 53 -8.11 3.82 8.71
N THR A 54 -8.50 3.70 7.44
CA THR A 54 -8.08 2.58 6.58
C THR A 54 -6.62 2.70 6.16
N ASP A 55 -6.18 3.88 5.75
CA ASP A 55 -4.87 4.05 5.11
C ASP A 55 -3.73 4.29 6.12
N TYR A 56 -4.06 4.80 7.32
CA TYR A 56 -3.06 5.24 8.29
C TYR A 56 -3.17 4.54 9.65
N PHE A 57 -4.38 4.45 10.22
CA PHE A 57 -4.56 3.93 11.57
C PHE A 57 -4.52 2.39 11.63
N GLN A 58 -5.21 1.70 10.71
CA GLN A 58 -5.25 0.23 10.68
C GLN A 58 -3.89 -0.43 10.41
N PRO A 59 -3.10 -0.01 9.40
CA PRO A 59 -1.78 -0.60 9.14
C PRO A 59 -0.86 -0.47 10.35
N ARG A 60 -0.85 0.69 11.01
CA ARG A 60 -0.01 0.94 12.19
C ARG A 60 -0.41 0.13 13.42
N ILE A 61 -1.70 -0.16 13.61
CA ILE A 61 -2.14 -1.08 14.66
C ILE A 61 -1.70 -2.51 14.32
N ALA A 62 -1.80 -2.93 13.06
CA ALA A 62 -1.40 -4.27 12.62
C ALA A 62 0.11 -4.49 12.73
N ASP A 63 0.93 -3.57 12.25
CA ASP A 63 2.40 -3.59 12.39
C ASP A 63 2.82 -3.66 13.86
N ARG A 64 2.04 -3.01 14.73
CA ARG A 64 2.31 -3.00 16.16
C ARG A 64 1.84 -4.25 16.90
N ALA A 65 0.72 -4.84 16.51
CA ALA A 65 0.32 -6.15 16.99
C ALA A 65 1.38 -7.19 16.61
N ALA A 66 1.89 -7.13 15.38
CA ALA A 66 2.96 -8.01 14.89
C ALA A 66 4.29 -7.87 15.67
N THR A 67 4.59 -6.69 16.22
CA THR A 67 5.79 -6.48 17.06
C THR A 67 5.59 -6.84 18.53
N THR A 68 4.35 -6.84 19.03
CA THR A 68 4.04 -7.21 20.42
C THR A 68 3.87 -8.73 20.58
N ASP A 69 3.41 -9.44 19.54
CA ASP A 69 3.25 -10.91 19.50
C ASP A 69 4.56 -11.71 19.34
N VAL A 70 5.72 -11.07 19.49
CA VAL A 70 7.02 -11.77 19.43
C VAL A 70 7.26 -12.66 20.67
N SER A 71 6.34 -12.69 21.64
CA SER A 71 6.38 -13.60 22.79
C SER A 71 5.48 -14.85 22.63
N ALA A 72 5.87 -15.73 21.70
CA ALA A 72 5.58 -17.19 21.56
C ALA A 72 4.21 -17.68 21.00
N PRO A 73 4.13 -18.86 20.31
CA PRO A 73 5.17 -19.85 19.99
C PRO A 73 5.56 -19.95 18.49
N ALA A 74 6.80 -20.38 18.28
CA ALA A 74 7.63 -20.30 17.08
C ALA A 74 7.33 -21.32 15.95
N GLY A 75 6.07 -21.66 15.67
CA GLY A 75 5.73 -22.66 14.64
C GLY A 75 5.44 -22.09 13.25
N GLY A 76 4.49 -21.15 13.14
CA GLY A 76 3.99 -20.64 11.86
C GLY A 76 4.53 -19.26 11.44
N SER A 77 5.20 -18.56 12.35
CA SER A 77 5.63 -17.17 12.13
C SER A 77 6.80 -17.06 11.13
N ALA A 78 7.73 -18.01 11.14
CA ALA A 78 8.88 -18.01 10.24
C ALA A 78 8.46 -18.27 8.77
N ASP A 79 7.55 -19.21 8.54
CA ASP A 79 7.05 -19.52 7.19
C ASP A 79 6.18 -18.40 6.64
N ASN A 80 5.34 -17.78 7.48
CA ASN A 80 4.58 -16.60 7.09
C ASN A 80 5.50 -15.42 6.75
N LEU A 81 6.57 -15.20 7.53
CA LEU A 81 7.54 -14.14 7.25
C LEU A 81 8.34 -14.41 5.98
N ARG A 82 8.68 -15.68 5.69
CA ARG A 82 9.33 -16.08 4.43
C ARG A 82 8.40 -15.88 3.24
N ARG A 83 7.14 -16.29 3.36
CA ARG A 83 6.11 -16.05 2.33
C ARG A 83 5.95 -14.56 2.06
N LEU A 84 5.81 -13.74 3.12
CA LEU A 84 5.63 -12.31 2.98
C LEU A 84 6.85 -11.62 2.35
N ARG A 85 8.07 -12.06 2.66
CA ARG A 85 9.29 -11.58 2.01
C ARG A 85 9.34 -11.96 0.53
N GLN A 86 8.93 -13.18 0.20
CA GLN A 86 8.85 -13.64 -1.18
C GLN A 86 7.84 -12.84 -1.98
N GLU A 87 6.63 -12.66 -1.45
CA GLU A 87 5.58 -11.84 -2.06
C GLU A 87 6.04 -10.40 -2.27
N ASN A 88 6.69 -9.79 -1.28
CA ASN A 88 7.26 -8.44 -1.43
C ASN A 88 8.34 -8.39 -2.52
N ALA A 89 9.19 -9.40 -2.64
CA ALA A 89 10.21 -9.47 -3.68
C ALA A 89 9.57 -9.59 -5.07
N ASP A 90 8.52 -10.39 -5.20
CA ASP A 90 7.83 -10.61 -6.48
C ASP A 90 6.98 -9.40 -6.89
N LEU A 91 6.35 -8.71 -5.92
CA LEU A 91 5.68 -7.42 -6.16
C LEU A 91 6.67 -6.36 -6.65
N ARG A 92 7.87 -6.27 -6.05
CA ARG A 92 8.90 -5.32 -6.49
C ARG A 92 9.38 -5.59 -7.91
N LYS A 93 9.59 -6.86 -8.28
CA LYS A 93 9.92 -7.23 -9.67
C LYS A 93 8.81 -6.85 -10.64
N THR A 94 7.55 -7.06 -10.24
CA THR A 94 6.38 -6.72 -11.05
C THR A 94 6.28 -5.21 -11.26
N LEU A 95 6.51 -4.42 -10.20
CA LEU A 95 6.57 -2.96 -10.31
C LEU A 95 7.68 -2.49 -11.25
N GLN A 96 8.90 -3.04 -11.12
CA GLN A 96 9.99 -2.71 -12.03
C GLN A 96 9.63 -2.98 -13.50
N LEU A 97 8.98 -4.13 -13.77
CA LEU A 97 8.55 -4.48 -15.12
C LEU A 97 7.49 -3.49 -15.65
N TYR A 98 6.53 -3.09 -14.81
CA TYR A 98 5.54 -2.09 -15.22
C TYR A 98 6.14 -0.70 -15.38
N GLU A 99 7.10 -0.30 -14.55
CA GLU A 99 7.82 0.97 -14.70
C GLU A 99 8.60 1.03 -16.02
N GLU A 100 9.25 -0.05 -16.43
CA GLU A 100 9.93 -0.14 -17.73
C GLU A 100 8.91 -0.11 -18.89
N ALA A 101 7.79 -0.83 -18.77
CA ALA A 101 6.74 -0.81 -19.79
C ALA A 101 6.13 0.59 -19.96
N ILE A 102 5.90 1.32 -18.85
CA ILE A 102 5.41 2.70 -18.88
C ILE A 102 6.45 3.61 -19.53
N ARG A 103 7.75 3.46 -19.22
CA ARG A 103 8.82 4.23 -19.88
C ARG A 103 8.87 3.97 -21.39
N GLN A 104 8.76 2.72 -21.83
CA GLN A 104 8.71 2.38 -23.25
C GLN A 104 7.49 3.00 -23.93
N LEU A 105 6.30 2.85 -23.33
CA LEU A 105 5.07 3.44 -23.86
C LEU A 105 5.16 4.97 -23.93
N ALA A 106 5.81 5.62 -22.96
CA ALA A 106 6.01 7.07 -22.99
C ALA A 106 6.92 7.50 -24.14
N LEU A 107 8.02 6.78 -24.38
CA LEU A 107 8.92 7.02 -25.52
C LEU A 107 8.24 6.76 -26.86
N GLU A 108 7.47 5.69 -26.97
CA GLU A 108 6.67 5.39 -28.17
C GLU A 108 5.60 6.46 -28.40
N ASN A 109 4.92 6.93 -27.35
CA ASN A 109 3.91 7.98 -27.45
C ASN A 109 4.53 9.30 -27.90
N ASP A 110 5.70 9.65 -27.36
CA ASP A 110 6.44 10.84 -27.78
C ASP A 110 6.91 10.73 -29.24
N ALA A 111 7.45 9.58 -29.66
CA ALA A 111 7.83 9.34 -31.05
C ALA A 111 6.63 9.44 -32.01
N LEU A 112 5.48 8.87 -31.63
CA LEU A 112 4.23 8.96 -32.40
C LEU A 112 3.73 10.40 -32.51
N ARG A 113 3.78 11.17 -31.41
CA ARG A 113 3.38 12.60 -31.40
C ARG A 113 4.32 13.47 -32.22
N ASN A 114 5.60 13.12 -32.25
CA ASN A 114 6.63 13.85 -32.97
C ASN A 114 6.77 13.38 -34.43
N ASN A 115 5.86 12.53 -34.93
CA ASN A 115 5.84 11.96 -36.29
C ASN A 115 7.15 11.27 -36.71
N ALA A 116 7.93 10.74 -35.75
CA ALA A 116 9.09 9.92 -36.03
C ALA A 116 8.62 8.49 -36.29
N THR A 117 8.93 7.95 -37.47
CA THR A 117 8.60 6.57 -37.87
C THR A 117 9.11 5.56 -36.85
N VAL A 118 8.20 4.99 -36.06
CA VAL A 118 8.47 3.93 -35.08
C VAL A 118 8.97 2.70 -35.85
N THR A 119 10.28 2.42 -35.73
CA THR A 119 10.86 1.20 -36.30
C THR A 119 10.52 0.04 -35.37
N ALA A 120 9.48 -0.70 -35.71
CA ALA A 120 9.09 -1.90 -34.97
C ALA A 120 10.23 -2.93 -34.99
N LEU A 121 10.74 -3.29 -33.81
CA LEU A 121 11.69 -4.39 -33.67
C LEU A 121 11.00 -5.72 -34.01
N PRO A 122 11.64 -6.61 -34.79
CA PRO A 122 11.01 -7.83 -35.27
C PRO A 122 10.73 -8.80 -34.10
N ARG A 123 9.44 -9.05 -33.84
CA ARG A 123 8.99 -10.16 -32.98
C ARG A 123 9.47 -11.46 -33.62
N ARG A 124 10.39 -12.13 -32.92
CA ARG A 124 10.98 -13.43 -33.29
C ARG A 124 9.88 -14.40 -33.72
N GLY A 125 9.77 -14.61 -35.03
CA GLY A 125 8.82 -15.54 -35.63
C GLY A 125 9.09 -16.95 -35.13
N ARG A 126 8.03 -17.58 -34.61
CA ARG A 126 8.00 -19.00 -34.26
C ARG A 126 8.11 -19.80 -35.55
N SER A 127 9.34 -20.05 -36.00
CA SER A 127 9.65 -21.02 -37.04
C SER A 127 9.58 -22.43 -36.45
N GLY A 128 8.41 -23.07 -36.57
CA GLY A 128 8.34 -24.52 -36.80
C GLY A 128 7.79 -24.66 -38.22
N SER A 129 8.57 -25.08 -39.22
CA SER A 129 8.94 -26.49 -39.49
C SER A 129 7.68 -27.38 -39.43
N THR A 130 7.16 -27.99 -40.48
CA THR A 130 7.73 -28.44 -41.76
C THR A 130 6.55 -28.82 -42.67
N GLY A 131 6.74 -28.75 -44.00
CA GLY A 131 5.86 -29.39 -45.00
C GLY A 131 5.65 -30.89 -44.73
N VAL A 132 4.71 -31.56 -45.39
CA VAL A 132 4.86 -32.09 -46.76
C VAL A 132 3.45 -32.37 -47.36
N PRO A 133 3.22 -32.14 -48.66
CA PRO A 133 2.02 -32.57 -49.37
C PRO A 133 2.18 -33.96 -49.98
N LEU A 134 1.08 -34.73 -50.06
CA LEU A 134 0.54 -35.42 -51.24
C LEU A 134 -0.81 -36.06 -50.86
#